data_AF-A0A956TXG1-F1
#
_entry.id   AF-A0A956TXG1-F1
#
_cell.length_a   1.000
_cell.length_b   1.000
_cell.length_c   1.000
_cell.angle_alpha   90.00
_cell.angle_beta   90.00
_cell.angle_gamma   90.00
#
_symmetry.space_group_name_H-M   'P 1'
#
loop_
_entity.id
_entity.type
_entity.pdbx_description
1 polymer ?
#
loop_
_entity_poly.entity_id
_entity_poly.type
_entity_poly.pdbx_seq_one_letter_code
_entity_poly.pdbx_strand_id
1 'polypeptide(L)'
;MSLPTTATHPLVAPTVCSPEQAVDALQQGLLVVLPTETVYGLAANACNEAALAHLFAVKGRPETHPVIVHITSAEALDDWAVDIPNEARQLAAAFWPGPLTLILKKAGHVPSLVTGGQDTVGLRCPSHPVFQQILAQSGLGLAAPSANPFQGLSPTLPTHVRLPNHPALAGMVDGGPCPVGIESTIVDCSGLPNRRPTLLRPGHITPGQLQAVLGYAVSAPIAEHPTMTQAEQPEQTVRAPGSHARHYAPQTACSLVTPERLDETLHRVGQALEKIAVVSRGDRPASLATPAILAWETMPASPAEYARHLFDTLHRLDQAGHDIILIEAVPDDDAWQAVDDRLQRACSPGSTGSPSGTK
;
A
#
# COMPACT_ATOMS: atom_id res chain seq x y z
N MET A 1 -8.90 9.23 -31.82
CA MET A 1 -9.72 9.05 -30.61
C MET A 1 -8.98 9.73 -29.49
N SER A 2 -9.42 10.92 -29.10
CA SER A 2 -8.78 11.73 -28.06
C SER A 2 -9.00 11.06 -26.71
N LEU A 3 -7.94 10.86 -25.94
CA LEU A 3 -8.04 10.48 -24.54
C LEU A 3 -8.92 11.52 -23.82
N PRO A 4 -9.90 11.10 -23.01
CA PRO A 4 -10.70 12.04 -22.24
C PRO A 4 -9.77 12.80 -21.29
N THR A 5 -9.80 14.13 -21.39
CA THR A 5 -9.20 15.02 -20.41
C THR A 5 -9.85 14.70 -19.06
N THR A 6 -9.14 14.02 -18.16
CA THR A 6 -9.59 13.76 -16.80
C THR A 6 -9.77 15.10 -16.10
N ALA A 7 -11.01 15.57 -16.02
CA ALA A 7 -11.36 16.62 -15.08
C ALA A 7 -11.00 16.11 -13.69
N THR A 8 -9.95 16.69 -13.09
CA THR A 8 -9.52 16.38 -11.74
C THR A 8 -10.57 16.92 -10.79
N HIS A 9 -11.54 16.06 -10.44
CA HIS A 9 -12.45 16.37 -9.35
C HIS A 9 -11.64 16.67 -8.09
N PRO A 10 -11.97 17.73 -7.32
CA PRO A 10 -11.26 18.04 -6.10
C PRO A 10 -11.34 16.84 -5.15
N LEU A 11 -10.19 16.49 -4.55
CA LEU A 11 -10.15 15.46 -3.53
C LEU A 11 -10.76 16.00 -2.25
N VAL A 12 -11.68 15.25 -1.67
CA VAL A 12 -12.43 15.62 -0.46
C VAL A 12 -12.27 14.56 0.63
N ALA A 13 -12.43 14.98 1.88
CA ALA A 13 -12.58 14.05 2.99
C ALA A 13 -13.99 13.44 2.94
N PRO A 14 -14.14 12.10 2.97
CA PRO A 14 -15.47 11.49 3.03
C PRO A 14 -16.14 11.81 4.37
N THR A 15 -17.47 11.93 4.36
CA THR A 15 -18.26 12.11 5.58
C THR A 15 -18.13 10.88 6.48
N VAL A 16 -17.99 11.10 7.79
CA VAL A 16 -17.93 10.00 8.77
C VAL A 16 -19.30 9.34 8.90
N CYS A 17 -19.35 8.01 8.89
CA CYS A 17 -20.55 7.20 9.10
C CYS A 17 -20.34 6.13 10.18
N SER A 18 -21.45 5.57 10.70
CA SER A 18 -21.40 4.47 11.66
C SER A 18 -21.12 3.12 10.97
N PRO A 19 -20.65 2.09 11.71
CA PRO A 19 -20.49 0.74 11.17
C PRO A 19 -21.78 0.16 10.56
N GLU A 20 -22.95 0.45 11.13
CA GLU A 20 -24.24 -0.03 10.62
C GLU A 20 -24.57 0.63 9.28
N GLN A 21 -24.37 1.95 9.16
CA GLN A 21 -24.53 2.66 7.89
C GLN A 21 -23.55 2.15 6.83
N ALA A 22 -22.34 1.77 7.24
CA ALA A 22 -21.35 1.17 6.35
C ALA A 22 -21.81 -0.20 5.82
N VAL A 23 -22.38 -1.05 6.68
CA VAL A 23 -22.95 -2.34 6.28
C VAL A 23 -24.05 -2.15 5.23
N ASP A 24 -25.02 -1.27 5.50
CA ASP A 24 -26.13 -0.99 4.59
C ASP A 24 -25.62 -0.48 3.23
N ALA A 25 -24.67 0.46 3.24
CA ALA A 25 -24.09 1.02 2.03
C ALA A 25 -23.36 -0.05 1.19
N LEU A 26 -22.56 -0.91 1.83
CA LEU A 26 -21.82 -1.97 1.13
C LEU A 26 -22.76 -3.03 0.53
N GLN A 27 -23.84 -3.37 1.23
CA GLN A 27 -24.87 -4.27 0.70
C GLN A 27 -25.62 -3.68 -0.49
N GLN A 28 -25.79 -2.36 -0.54
CA GLN A 28 -26.34 -1.62 -1.69
C GLN A 28 -25.34 -1.44 -2.85
N GLY A 29 -24.11 -1.94 -2.72
CA GLY A 29 -23.07 -1.80 -3.74
C GLY A 29 -22.37 -0.44 -3.77
N LEU A 30 -22.52 0.36 -2.72
CA LEU A 30 -21.77 1.59 -2.53
C LEU A 30 -20.40 1.32 -1.92
N LEU A 31 -19.54 2.34 -1.96
CA LEU A 31 -18.18 2.31 -1.44
C LEU A 31 -18.13 2.94 -0.05
N VAL A 32 -17.35 2.33 0.84
CA VAL A 32 -17.09 2.88 2.18
C VAL A 32 -15.61 2.80 2.49
N VAL A 33 -15.04 3.85 3.06
CA VAL A 33 -13.67 3.80 3.57
C VAL A 33 -13.67 3.19 4.98
N LEU A 34 -12.88 2.14 5.17
CA LEU A 34 -12.85 1.37 6.42
C LEU A 34 -11.43 1.35 7.04
N PRO A 35 -11.33 1.41 8.38
CA PRO A 35 -10.06 1.29 9.08
C PRO A 35 -9.58 -0.17 9.09
N THR A 36 -8.27 -0.40 8.96
CA THR A 36 -7.64 -1.70 9.24
C THR A 36 -6.49 -1.50 10.23
N GLU A 37 -5.85 -2.59 10.69
CA GLU A 37 -4.63 -2.48 11.48
C GLU A 37 -3.45 -1.92 10.65
N THR A 38 -3.52 -2.00 9.31
CA THR A 38 -2.45 -1.60 8.38
C THR A 38 -2.61 -0.18 7.87
N VAL A 39 -3.59 0.05 7.01
CA VAL A 39 -3.93 1.32 6.36
C VAL A 39 -5.45 1.33 6.14
N TYR A 40 -6.06 2.51 6.02
CA TYR A 40 -7.46 2.63 5.63
C TYR A 40 -7.66 2.09 4.21
N GLY A 41 -8.75 1.35 3.99
CA GLY A 41 -9.10 0.75 2.71
C GLY A 41 -10.41 1.31 2.15
N LEU A 42 -10.48 1.53 0.84
CA LEU A 42 -11.74 1.85 0.14
C LEU A 42 -12.44 0.53 -0.20
N ALA A 43 -13.43 0.14 0.59
CA ALA A 43 -14.12 -1.13 0.49
C ALA A 43 -15.29 -1.10 -0.51
N ALA A 44 -15.41 -2.17 -1.27
CA ALA A 44 -16.55 -2.51 -2.13
C ALA A 44 -16.89 -3.99 -1.95
N ASN A 45 -18.15 -4.37 -2.21
CA ASN A 45 -18.53 -5.78 -2.32
C ASN A 45 -17.74 -6.46 -3.46
N ALA A 46 -16.91 -7.46 -3.12
CA ALA A 46 -16.03 -8.13 -4.06
C ALA A 46 -16.76 -9.02 -5.08
N CYS A 47 -18.04 -9.35 -4.85
CA CYS A 47 -18.88 -10.09 -5.80
C CYS A 47 -19.74 -9.17 -6.69
N ASN A 48 -19.73 -7.86 -6.46
CA ASN A 48 -20.53 -6.90 -7.21
C ASN A 48 -19.64 -6.13 -8.20
N GLU A 49 -19.71 -6.48 -9.49
CA GLU A 49 -18.88 -5.86 -10.53
C GLU A 49 -19.12 -4.35 -10.68
N ALA A 50 -20.35 -3.85 -10.46
CA ALA A 50 -20.63 -2.43 -10.51
C ALA A 50 -19.95 -1.68 -9.36
N ALA A 51 -19.97 -2.25 -8.16
CA ALA A 51 -19.25 -1.69 -7.00
C ALA A 51 -17.73 -1.68 -7.24
N LEU A 52 -17.18 -2.75 -7.84
CA LEU A 52 -15.76 -2.80 -8.21
C LEU A 52 -15.41 -1.73 -9.26
N ALA A 53 -16.23 -1.54 -10.29
CA ALA A 53 -16.02 -0.50 -11.30
C ALA A 53 -15.99 0.90 -10.67
N HIS A 54 -16.89 1.19 -9.72
CA HIS A 54 -16.85 2.43 -8.95
C HIS A 54 -15.56 2.57 -8.13
N LEU A 55 -15.10 1.50 -7.48
CA LEU A 55 -13.86 1.49 -6.71
C LEU A 55 -12.64 1.83 -7.59
N PHE A 56 -12.54 1.24 -8.79
CA PHE A 56 -11.47 1.55 -9.74
C PHE A 56 -11.56 3.01 -10.23
N ALA A 57 -12.76 3.47 -10.58
CA ALA A 57 -13.00 4.84 -11.03
C ALA A 57 -12.63 5.88 -9.95
N VAL A 58 -13.09 5.71 -8.71
CA VAL A 58 -12.78 6.63 -7.59
C VAL A 58 -11.28 6.70 -7.33
N LYS A 59 -10.56 5.58 -7.46
CA LYS A 59 -9.12 5.57 -7.23
C LYS A 59 -8.31 6.06 -8.43
N GLY A 60 -8.90 6.16 -9.62
CA GLY A 60 -8.15 6.31 -10.88
C GLY A 60 -7.18 5.13 -11.10
N ARG A 61 -7.58 3.93 -10.68
CA ARG A 61 -6.75 2.72 -10.70
C ARG A 61 -7.11 1.87 -11.94
N PRO A 62 -6.12 1.33 -12.69
CA PRO A 62 -6.41 0.40 -13.78
C PRO A 62 -7.11 -0.87 -13.30
N GLU A 63 -8.15 -1.30 -14.02
CA GLU A 63 -8.91 -2.53 -13.75
C GLU A 63 -8.08 -3.81 -13.90
N THR A 64 -6.98 -3.74 -14.65
CA THR A 64 -6.01 -4.84 -14.80
C THR A 64 -5.16 -5.06 -13.55
N HIS A 65 -5.28 -4.22 -12.51
CA HIS A 65 -4.48 -4.35 -11.29
C HIS A 65 -5.27 -5.04 -10.17
N PRO A 66 -4.86 -6.24 -9.72
CA PRO A 66 -5.60 -7.03 -8.74
C PRO A 66 -5.79 -6.30 -7.41
N VAL A 67 -6.92 -6.52 -6.73
CA VAL A 67 -7.23 -6.02 -5.40
C VAL A 67 -7.32 -7.17 -4.40
N ILE A 68 -7.14 -6.87 -3.11
CA ILE A 68 -7.22 -7.86 -2.04
C ILE A 68 -8.66 -7.93 -1.54
N VAL A 69 -9.20 -9.15 -1.48
CA VAL A 69 -10.49 -9.43 -0.83
C VAL A 69 -10.23 -9.69 0.65
N HIS A 70 -10.97 -8.95 1.48
CA HIS A 70 -10.98 -9.09 2.91
C HIS A 70 -12.13 -10.02 3.30
N ILE A 71 -11.83 -11.04 4.09
CA ILE A 71 -12.74 -12.11 4.51
C ILE A 71 -12.78 -12.20 6.04
N THR A 72 -13.86 -12.79 6.56
CA THR A 72 -14.12 -12.87 8.01
C THR A 72 -13.07 -13.70 8.75
N SER A 73 -12.64 -14.83 8.19
CA SER A 73 -11.75 -15.75 8.88
C SER A 73 -11.06 -16.73 7.93
N ALA A 74 -10.20 -17.60 8.48
CA ALA A 74 -9.54 -18.65 7.71
C ALA A 74 -10.53 -19.71 7.17
N GLU A 75 -11.66 -19.92 7.84
CA GLU A 75 -12.70 -20.84 7.40
C GLU A 75 -13.36 -20.38 6.08
N ALA A 76 -13.37 -19.07 5.81
CA ALA A 76 -13.90 -18.51 4.56
C ALA A 76 -12.92 -18.65 3.37
N LEU A 77 -11.74 -19.26 3.56
CA LEU A 77 -10.77 -19.46 2.47
C LEU A 77 -11.35 -20.30 1.33
N ASP A 78 -12.06 -21.38 1.67
CA ASP A 78 -12.60 -22.35 0.72
C ASP A 78 -13.74 -21.77 -0.14
N ASP A 79 -14.33 -20.65 0.29
CA ASP A 79 -15.28 -19.91 -0.53
C ASP A 79 -14.56 -19.18 -1.68
N TRP A 80 -13.39 -18.60 -1.42
CA TRP A 80 -12.74 -17.68 -2.38
C TRP A 80 -11.62 -18.31 -3.21
N ALA A 81 -11.08 -19.45 -2.77
CA ALA A 81 -9.93 -20.10 -3.39
C ALA A 81 -10.14 -21.61 -3.58
N VAL A 82 -9.40 -22.17 -4.53
CA VAL A 82 -9.35 -23.60 -4.82
C VAL A 82 -7.91 -24.11 -4.68
N ASP A 83 -7.74 -25.43 -4.56
CA ASP A 83 -6.42 -26.09 -4.47
C ASP A 83 -5.53 -25.49 -3.38
N ILE A 84 -6.12 -25.16 -2.22
CA ILE A 84 -5.46 -24.42 -1.14
C ILE A 84 -4.38 -25.31 -0.47
N PRO A 85 -3.09 -24.94 -0.55
CA PRO A 85 -2.02 -25.75 0.01
C PRO A 85 -2.00 -25.67 1.55
N ASN A 86 -1.40 -26.68 2.18
CA ASN A 86 -1.30 -26.76 3.64
C ASN A 86 -0.54 -25.56 4.23
N GLU A 87 0.49 -25.07 3.56
CA GLU A 87 1.26 -23.89 3.98
C GLU A 87 0.39 -22.64 4.07
N ALA A 88 -0.53 -22.44 3.12
CA ALA A 88 -1.46 -21.32 3.17
C ALA A 88 -2.36 -21.41 4.41
N ARG A 89 -2.84 -22.60 4.74
CA ARG A 89 -3.66 -22.83 5.94
C ARG A 89 -2.86 -22.64 7.24
N GLN A 90 -1.61 -23.09 7.28
CA GLN A 90 -0.71 -22.87 8.42
C GLN A 90 -0.44 -21.39 8.64
N LEU A 91 -0.13 -20.65 7.58
CA LEU A 91 0.10 -19.20 7.64
C LEU A 91 -1.17 -18.44 8.04
N ALA A 92 -2.33 -18.80 7.48
CA ALA A 92 -3.61 -18.23 7.87
C ALA A 92 -3.90 -18.49 9.36
N ALA A 93 -3.76 -19.73 9.83
CA ALA A 93 -3.98 -20.07 11.24
C ALA A 93 -3.04 -19.34 12.20
N ALA A 94 -1.81 -19.04 11.78
CA ALA A 94 -0.82 -18.35 12.62
C ALA A 94 -0.99 -16.83 12.64
N PHE A 95 -1.40 -16.22 11.51
CA PHE A 95 -1.32 -14.77 11.32
C PHE A 95 -2.67 -14.10 11.04
N TRP A 96 -3.78 -14.85 10.94
CA TRP A 96 -5.12 -14.31 10.80
C TRP A 96 -5.95 -14.46 12.09
N PRO A 97 -6.74 -13.43 12.47
CA PRO A 97 -6.82 -12.11 11.84
C PRO A 97 -5.51 -11.29 11.99
N GLY A 98 -5.07 -10.61 10.92
CA GLY A 98 -3.82 -9.86 10.95
C GLY A 98 -3.25 -9.42 9.60
N PRO A 99 -2.04 -8.82 9.61
CA PRO A 99 -1.46 -8.09 8.47
C PRO A 99 -0.75 -9.02 7.46
N LEU A 100 -1.34 -10.18 7.19
CA LEU A 100 -0.88 -11.12 6.16
C LEU A 100 -1.91 -11.20 5.02
N THR A 101 -1.42 -11.21 3.80
CA THR A 101 -2.20 -11.49 2.60
C THR A 101 -1.63 -12.72 1.91
N LEU A 102 -2.50 -13.64 1.52
CA LEU A 102 -2.15 -14.85 0.77
C LEU A 102 -2.66 -14.72 -0.67
N ILE A 103 -1.78 -14.95 -1.65
CA ILE A 103 -2.19 -15.11 -3.05
C ILE A 103 -2.43 -16.60 -3.31
N LEU A 104 -3.63 -16.94 -3.74
CA LEU A 104 -4.10 -18.31 -3.95
C LEU A 104 -4.77 -18.45 -5.31
N LYS A 105 -4.98 -19.69 -5.78
CA LYS A 105 -5.78 -19.94 -6.98
C LYS A 105 -7.23 -19.55 -6.71
N LYS A 106 -7.82 -18.73 -7.59
CA LYS A 106 -9.15 -18.17 -7.35
C LYS A 106 -10.26 -19.20 -7.57
N ALA A 107 -11.33 -19.13 -6.80
CA ALA A 107 -12.56 -19.84 -7.09
C ALA A 107 -13.23 -19.31 -8.38
N GLY A 108 -14.05 -20.14 -9.01
CA GLY A 108 -14.66 -19.84 -10.31
C GLY A 108 -15.53 -18.58 -10.32
N HIS A 109 -16.22 -18.29 -9.20
CA HIS A 109 -17.12 -17.15 -9.08
C HIS A 109 -16.41 -15.81 -8.81
N VAL A 110 -15.11 -15.82 -8.47
CA VAL A 110 -14.38 -14.58 -8.16
C VAL A 110 -14.29 -13.74 -9.44
N PRO A 111 -14.86 -12.50 -9.45
CA PRO A 111 -14.88 -11.66 -10.65
C PRO A 111 -13.48 -11.32 -11.15
N SER A 112 -13.31 -11.23 -12.47
CA SER A 112 -12.02 -10.87 -13.09
C SER A 112 -11.51 -9.49 -12.68
N LEU A 113 -12.43 -8.57 -12.37
CA LEU A 113 -12.11 -7.24 -11.82
C LEU A 113 -11.34 -7.32 -10.49
N VAL A 114 -11.61 -8.34 -9.66
CA VAL A 114 -10.87 -8.54 -8.41
C VAL A 114 -9.43 -8.94 -8.70
N THR A 115 -9.22 -9.79 -9.71
CA THR A 115 -7.92 -10.42 -9.98
C THR A 115 -7.11 -9.72 -11.07
N GLY A 116 -7.64 -8.65 -11.66
CA GLY A 116 -7.03 -8.03 -12.83
C GLY A 116 -6.93 -9.00 -14.02
N GLY A 117 -7.87 -9.93 -14.14
CA GLY A 117 -7.87 -10.99 -15.16
C GLY A 117 -6.96 -12.18 -14.87
N GLN A 118 -6.31 -12.23 -13.71
CA GLN A 118 -5.45 -13.36 -13.32
C GLN A 118 -6.25 -14.55 -12.79
N ASP A 119 -5.61 -15.71 -12.76
CA ASP A 119 -6.13 -16.96 -12.18
C ASP A 119 -5.91 -17.05 -10.66
N THR A 120 -5.37 -16.00 -10.05
CA THR A 120 -5.09 -15.91 -8.61
C THR A 120 -5.85 -14.78 -7.95
N VAL A 121 -6.15 -14.94 -6.65
CA VAL A 121 -6.83 -13.95 -5.80
C VAL A 121 -5.98 -13.69 -4.55
N GLY A 122 -5.91 -12.42 -4.14
CA GLY A 122 -5.31 -12.05 -2.86
C GLY A 122 -6.37 -12.02 -1.76
N LEU A 123 -6.17 -12.80 -0.71
CA LEU A 123 -7.07 -12.91 0.44
C LEU A 123 -6.41 -12.43 1.72
N ARG A 124 -7.20 -11.81 2.60
CA ARG A 124 -6.76 -11.37 3.93
C ARG A 124 -7.91 -11.39 4.92
N CYS A 125 -7.64 -11.78 6.16
CA CYS A 125 -8.54 -11.56 7.28
C CYS A 125 -7.95 -10.43 8.16
N PRO A 126 -8.48 -9.19 8.10
CA PRO A 126 -7.92 -8.05 8.85
C PRO A 126 -8.21 -8.15 10.35
N SER A 127 -7.32 -7.66 11.22
CA SER A 127 -7.51 -7.76 12.68
C SER A 127 -8.28 -6.59 13.31
N HIS A 128 -8.62 -5.56 12.53
CA HIS A 128 -9.31 -4.39 13.08
C HIS A 128 -10.74 -4.74 13.52
N PRO A 129 -11.12 -4.52 14.79
CA PRO A 129 -12.42 -4.96 15.33
C PRO A 129 -13.63 -4.43 14.56
N VAL A 130 -13.60 -3.14 14.19
CA VAL A 130 -14.68 -2.52 13.43
C VAL A 130 -14.80 -3.10 12.01
N PHE A 131 -13.68 -3.44 11.37
CA PHE A 131 -13.72 -4.04 10.04
C PHE A 131 -14.29 -5.46 10.13
N GLN A 132 -13.87 -6.23 11.13
CA GLN A 132 -14.39 -7.57 11.40
C GLN A 132 -15.90 -7.55 11.72
N GLN A 133 -16.37 -6.59 12.50
CA GLN A 133 -17.79 -6.38 12.75
C GLN A 133 -18.55 -6.16 11.43
N ILE A 134 -18.05 -5.28 10.56
CA ILE A 134 -18.70 -4.96 9.27
C ILE A 134 -18.69 -6.18 8.34
N LEU A 135 -17.59 -6.93 8.25
CA LEU A 135 -17.52 -8.18 7.48
C LEU A 135 -18.56 -9.19 7.97
N ALA A 136 -18.61 -9.44 9.27
CA ALA A 136 -19.52 -10.40 9.87
C ALA A 136 -21.00 -10.01 9.70
N GLN A 137 -21.34 -8.73 9.89
CA GLN A 137 -22.72 -8.25 9.76
C GLN A 137 -23.18 -8.15 8.31
N SER A 138 -22.30 -7.75 7.39
CA SER A 138 -22.65 -7.62 5.97
C SER A 138 -22.77 -8.97 5.27
N GLY A 139 -22.03 -9.99 5.72
CA GLY A 139 -21.93 -11.29 5.07
C GLY A 139 -21.19 -11.25 3.72
N LEU A 140 -20.42 -10.19 3.46
CA LEU A 140 -19.73 -9.95 2.19
C LEU A 140 -18.23 -10.25 2.30
N GLY A 141 -17.62 -10.63 1.18
CA GLY A 141 -16.19 -10.40 0.97
C GLY A 141 -15.97 -8.98 0.43
N LEU A 142 -14.98 -8.27 0.97
CA LEU A 142 -14.77 -6.86 0.65
C LEU A 142 -13.45 -6.64 -0.09
N ALA A 143 -13.51 -6.19 -1.34
CA ALA A 143 -12.35 -5.70 -2.06
C ALA A 143 -11.98 -4.34 -1.48
N ALA A 144 -10.82 -4.22 -0.84
CA ALA A 144 -10.44 -2.99 -0.12
C ALA A 144 -8.95 -2.64 -0.30
N PRO A 145 -8.53 -2.10 -1.45
CA PRO A 145 -7.22 -1.46 -1.58
C PRO A 145 -7.16 -0.20 -0.72
N SER A 146 -5.95 0.32 -0.49
CA SER A 146 -5.73 1.54 0.30
C SER A 146 -6.60 2.73 -0.16
N ALA A 147 -7.11 3.54 0.77
CA ALA A 147 -8.09 4.60 0.50
C ALA A 147 -7.47 5.92 -0.01
N ASN A 148 -6.57 5.82 -0.98
CA ASN A 148 -5.91 6.95 -1.65
C ASN A 148 -6.04 6.85 -3.18
N PRO A 149 -5.86 7.97 -3.90
CA PRO A 149 -5.67 7.94 -5.35
C PRO A 149 -4.52 7.02 -5.74
N PHE A 150 -4.61 6.39 -6.91
CA PHE A 150 -3.62 5.44 -7.38
C PHE A 150 -2.20 6.04 -7.34
N GLN A 151 -1.23 5.26 -6.85
CA GLN A 151 0.18 5.65 -6.61
C GLN A 151 0.45 6.64 -5.46
N GLY A 152 -0.56 7.31 -4.90
CA GLY A 152 -0.38 8.24 -3.78
C GLY A 152 0.00 7.57 -2.46
N LEU A 153 0.24 8.41 -1.44
CA LEU A 153 0.49 8.00 -0.06
C LEU A 153 -0.70 7.24 0.53
N SER A 154 -0.43 6.12 1.19
CA SER A 154 -1.47 5.35 1.86
C SER A 154 -1.99 6.06 3.11
N PRO A 155 -3.30 5.99 3.41
CA PRO A 155 -3.87 6.65 4.58
C PRO A 155 -3.78 5.77 5.83
N THR A 156 -3.12 6.26 6.86
CA THR A 156 -3.02 5.64 8.21
C THR A 156 -3.83 6.36 9.29
N LEU A 157 -4.42 7.51 8.95
CA LEU A 157 -5.33 8.29 9.78
C LEU A 157 -6.58 8.63 8.97
N PRO A 158 -7.74 8.86 9.61
CA PRO A 158 -8.94 9.38 8.93
C PRO A 158 -8.64 10.65 8.14
N THR A 159 -7.82 11.53 8.72
CA THR A 159 -7.44 12.82 8.14
C THR A 159 -6.59 12.69 6.88
N HIS A 160 -5.98 11.52 6.61
CA HIS A 160 -5.23 11.26 5.38
C HIS A 160 -6.13 10.93 4.18
N VAL A 161 -7.37 10.51 4.43
CA VAL A 161 -8.27 10.05 3.36
C VAL A 161 -8.76 11.26 2.55
N ARG A 162 -8.31 11.32 1.29
CA ARG A 162 -8.69 12.33 0.31
C ARG A 162 -8.99 11.63 -1.01
N LEU A 163 -10.27 11.54 -1.37
CA LEU A 163 -10.74 10.84 -2.57
C LEU A 163 -11.57 11.78 -3.45
N PRO A 164 -11.66 11.55 -4.77
CA PRO A 164 -12.57 12.30 -5.63
C PRO A 164 -14.00 12.24 -5.08
N ASN A 165 -14.69 13.38 -5.07
CA ASN A 165 -16.11 13.39 -4.74
C ASN A 165 -16.87 12.55 -5.78
N HIS A 166 -17.51 11.47 -5.35
CA HIS A 166 -18.14 10.50 -6.23
C HIS A 166 -19.45 9.98 -5.62
N PRO A 167 -20.56 9.89 -6.38
CA PRO A 167 -21.87 9.49 -5.83
C PRO A 167 -21.88 8.11 -5.16
N ALA A 168 -21.01 7.19 -5.60
CA ALA A 168 -20.89 5.87 -4.99
C ALA A 168 -20.10 5.86 -3.67
N LEU A 169 -19.41 6.94 -3.30
CA LEU A 169 -18.68 7.02 -2.04
C LEU A 169 -19.63 7.45 -0.90
N ALA A 170 -20.11 6.46 -0.13
CA ALA A 170 -21.13 6.68 0.89
C ALA A 170 -20.57 7.32 2.17
N GLY A 171 -19.30 7.07 2.50
CA GLY A 171 -18.68 7.65 3.69
C GLY A 171 -17.41 6.92 4.13
N MET A 172 -17.00 7.21 5.36
CA MET A 172 -15.85 6.62 6.03
C MET A 172 -16.21 6.25 7.47
N VAL A 173 -15.81 5.06 7.92
CA VAL A 173 -15.83 4.74 9.35
C VAL A 173 -14.53 5.20 9.98
N ASP A 174 -14.60 6.03 11.01
CA ASP A 174 -13.42 6.46 11.76
C ASP A 174 -13.05 5.41 12.82
N GLY A 175 -11.93 4.72 12.61
CA GLY A 175 -11.33 3.78 13.58
C GLY A 175 -10.05 4.30 14.26
N GLY A 176 -9.72 5.59 14.11
CA GLY A 176 -8.47 6.15 14.61
C GLY A 176 -7.20 5.69 13.88
N PRO A 177 -6.02 5.90 14.47
CA PRO A 177 -4.74 5.57 13.85
C PRO A 177 -4.54 4.07 13.58
N CYS A 178 -4.01 3.74 12.40
CA CYS A 178 -3.61 2.38 12.08
C CYS A 178 -2.35 1.98 12.87
N PRO A 179 -2.39 0.92 13.71
CA PRO A 179 -1.28 0.53 14.58
C PRO A 179 -0.03 0.00 13.86
N VAL A 180 -0.16 -0.59 12.66
CA VAL A 180 0.98 -1.09 11.86
C VAL A 180 1.54 0.00 10.95
N GLY A 181 0.69 0.84 10.37
CA GLY A 181 1.06 2.01 9.57
C GLY A 181 1.64 1.75 8.17
N ILE A 182 1.84 0.49 7.79
CA ILE A 182 2.15 0.07 6.41
C ILE A 182 1.26 -1.09 6.00
N GLU A 183 1.17 -1.37 4.70
CA GLU A 183 0.34 -2.45 4.16
C GLU A 183 0.82 -3.85 4.58
N SER A 184 -0.07 -4.84 4.43
CA SER A 184 0.18 -6.24 4.76
C SER A 184 1.38 -6.85 4.04
N THR A 185 2.03 -7.81 4.70
CA THR A 185 2.94 -8.77 4.06
C THR A 185 2.14 -9.57 3.04
N ILE A 186 2.66 -9.76 1.81
CA ILE A 186 2.00 -10.58 0.78
C ILE A 186 2.84 -11.81 0.48
N VAL A 187 2.25 -12.99 0.55
CA VAL A 187 2.90 -14.27 0.22
C VAL A 187 2.14 -14.98 -0.89
N ASP A 188 2.84 -15.35 -1.97
CA ASP A 188 2.32 -16.21 -3.04
C ASP A 188 2.34 -17.68 -2.62
N CYS A 189 1.16 -18.27 -2.51
CA CYS A 189 0.95 -19.70 -2.26
C CYS A 189 0.25 -20.39 -3.44
N SER A 190 0.00 -19.70 -4.55
CA SER A 190 -0.84 -20.17 -5.66
C SER A 190 -0.20 -21.25 -6.56
N GLY A 191 1.12 -21.43 -6.50
CA GLY A 191 1.89 -22.28 -7.42
C GLY A 191 2.20 -23.70 -6.93
N LEU A 192 1.54 -24.20 -5.89
CA LEU A 192 1.90 -25.45 -5.19
C LEU A 192 1.05 -26.63 -5.72
N PRO A 193 1.70 -27.66 -6.29
CA PRO A 193 2.19 -28.74 -5.42
C PRO A 193 3.71 -28.87 -5.29
N ASN A 194 4.52 -28.06 -5.99
CA ASN A 194 6.00 -28.21 -5.99
C ASN A 194 6.81 -26.91 -5.83
N ARG A 195 6.18 -25.75 -5.64
CA ARG A 195 6.86 -24.44 -5.70
C ARG A 195 7.35 -23.78 -4.40
N ARG A 196 7.04 -24.15 -3.16
CA ARG A 196 7.24 -23.28 -1.96
C ARG A 196 6.60 -21.88 -2.03
N PRO A 197 6.08 -21.36 -0.90
CA PRO A 197 5.62 -19.98 -0.82
C PRO A 197 6.71 -18.97 -1.17
N THR A 198 6.32 -17.86 -1.79
CA THR A 198 7.23 -16.74 -2.13
C THR A 198 6.73 -15.45 -1.51
N LEU A 199 7.58 -14.72 -0.79
CA LEU A 199 7.24 -13.39 -0.30
C LEU A 199 7.15 -12.45 -1.52
N LEU A 200 6.01 -11.79 -1.75
CA LEU A 200 5.85 -10.83 -2.86
C LEU A 200 6.00 -9.38 -2.40
N ARG A 201 5.62 -9.10 -1.15
CA ARG A 201 5.75 -7.76 -0.56
C ARG A 201 6.11 -7.88 0.91
N PRO A 202 7.24 -7.29 1.37
CA PRO A 202 7.57 -7.24 2.78
C PRO A 202 6.58 -6.32 3.52
N GLY A 203 6.31 -6.67 4.77
CA GLY A 203 5.37 -5.98 5.65
C GLY A 203 5.65 -6.34 7.11
N HIS A 204 4.65 -6.22 7.97
CA HIS A 204 4.79 -6.45 9.42
C HIS A 204 5.20 -7.90 9.78
N ILE A 205 4.74 -8.88 9.00
CA ILE A 205 5.15 -10.27 9.17
C ILE A 205 6.46 -10.49 8.43
N THR A 206 7.52 -10.81 9.17
CA THR A 206 8.90 -10.92 8.67
C THR A 206 9.18 -12.28 8.03
N PRO A 207 10.21 -12.40 7.16
CA PRO A 207 10.65 -13.69 6.62
C PRO A 207 10.96 -14.73 7.71
N GLY A 208 11.57 -14.29 8.82
CA GLY A 208 11.87 -15.15 9.96
C GLY A 208 10.62 -15.69 10.67
N GLN A 209 9.57 -14.87 10.80
CA GLN A 209 8.28 -15.31 11.34
C GLN A 209 7.59 -16.32 10.40
N LEU A 210 7.63 -16.08 9.09
CA LEU A 210 7.11 -17.05 8.11
C LEU A 210 7.85 -18.38 8.19
N GLN A 211 9.19 -18.34 8.28
CA GLN A 211 10.02 -19.53 8.44
C GLN A 211 9.73 -20.30 9.72
N ALA A 212 9.47 -19.60 10.83
CA ALA A 212 9.12 -20.24 12.10
C ALA A 212 7.83 -21.08 12.01
N VAL A 213 6.87 -20.65 11.18
CA VAL A 213 5.61 -21.38 10.95
C VAL A 213 5.80 -22.52 9.96
N LEU A 214 6.51 -22.29 8.85
CA LEU A 214 6.65 -23.26 7.76
C LEU A 214 7.76 -24.29 7.98
N GLY A 215 8.70 -24.02 8.90
CA GLY A 215 9.87 -24.85 9.13
C GLY A 215 10.97 -24.72 8.07
N TYR A 216 10.83 -23.79 7.11
CA TYR A 216 11.82 -23.51 6.07
C TYR A 216 11.75 -22.04 5.61
N ALA A 217 12.87 -21.53 5.09
CA ALA A 217 12.95 -20.15 4.60
C ALA A 217 12.02 -19.91 3.40
N VAL A 218 11.25 -18.81 3.46
CA VAL A 218 10.43 -18.32 2.35
C VAL A 218 11.32 -17.48 1.43
N SER A 219 11.34 -17.82 0.14
CA SER A 219 12.09 -17.04 -0.84
C SER A 219 11.51 -15.65 -0.97
N ALA A 220 12.34 -14.61 -0.88
CA ALA A 220 12.01 -13.30 -1.43
C ALA A 220 12.16 -13.35 -2.96
N PRO A 221 11.47 -12.48 -3.72
CA PRO A 221 11.77 -12.34 -5.14
C PRO A 221 13.20 -11.83 -5.21
N ILE A 222 14.04 -12.43 -6.05
CA ILE A 222 15.32 -11.82 -6.38
C ILE A 222 14.96 -10.46 -6.96
N ALA A 223 15.36 -9.37 -6.31
CA ALA A 223 15.29 -8.06 -6.90
C ALA A 223 16.20 -8.11 -8.13
N GLU A 224 15.61 -8.32 -9.31
CA GLU A 224 16.31 -8.09 -10.56
C GLU A 224 16.65 -6.61 -10.58
N HIS A 225 17.89 -6.27 -10.21
CA HIS A 225 18.48 -4.98 -10.49
C HIS A 225 18.21 -4.68 -11.97
N PRO A 226 17.62 -3.53 -12.34
CA PRO A 226 17.29 -3.22 -13.72
C PRO A 226 18.58 -2.83 -14.46
N THR A 227 19.42 -3.80 -14.78
CA THR A 227 20.58 -3.64 -15.68
C THR A 227 20.28 -4.18 -17.07
N MET A 228 19.01 -4.34 -17.45
CA MET A 228 18.62 -4.75 -18.80
C MET A 228 17.65 -3.73 -19.43
N THR A 229 17.97 -3.35 -20.66
CA THR A 229 17.35 -2.28 -21.44
C THR A 229 15.87 -2.52 -21.72
N GLN A 230 15.07 -1.44 -21.67
CA GLN A 230 13.60 -1.36 -21.85
C GLN A 230 13.01 -1.98 -23.14
N ALA A 231 13.79 -2.61 -24.01
CA ALA A 231 13.34 -3.02 -25.34
C ALA A 231 12.76 -4.45 -25.42
N GLU A 232 12.79 -5.26 -24.36
CA GLU A 232 12.47 -6.69 -24.45
C GLU A 232 11.59 -7.25 -23.31
N GLN A 233 10.65 -6.47 -22.76
CA GLN A 233 9.64 -7.02 -21.84
C GLN A 233 8.22 -6.93 -22.41
N PRO A 234 7.49 -8.06 -22.56
CA PRO A 234 6.03 -8.01 -22.58
C PRO A 234 5.54 -7.49 -21.22
N GLU A 235 4.45 -6.73 -21.19
CA GLU A 235 3.82 -6.15 -19.99
C GLU A 235 3.95 -7.08 -18.76
N GLN A 236 4.84 -6.75 -17.82
CA GLN A 236 4.99 -7.52 -16.59
C GLN A 236 3.64 -7.52 -15.85
N THR A 237 2.99 -8.68 -15.81
CA THR A 237 1.71 -8.85 -15.12
C THR A 237 1.91 -8.68 -13.61
N VAL A 238 1.36 -7.59 -13.07
CA VAL A 238 1.39 -7.25 -11.64
C VAL A 238 0.61 -8.30 -10.86
N ARG A 239 1.31 -9.27 -10.26
CA ARG A 239 0.69 -10.36 -9.49
C ARG A 239 0.08 -9.94 -8.15
N ALA A 240 0.55 -8.84 -7.58
CA ALA A 240 0.09 -8.34 -6.29
C ALA A 240 0.03 -6.80 -6.25
N PRO A 241 -0.89 -6.20 -5.49
CA PRO A 241 -0.91 -4.76 -5.30
C PRO A 241 0.43 -4.23 -4.74
N GLY A 242 0.80 -3.04 -5.18
CA GLY A 242 1.96 -2.31 -4.65
C GLY A 242 3.33 -2.74 -5.20
N SER A 243 3.37 -3.62 -6.20
CA SER A 243 4.63 -4.03 -6.86
C SER A 243 5.15 -3.02 -7.90
N HIS A 244 4.46 -1.89 -8.10
CA HIS A 244 4.87 -0.85 -9.06
C HIS A 244 6.16 -0.16 -8.65
N ALA A 245 6.99 0.20 -9.64
CA ALA A 245 8.25 0.90 -9.42
C ALA A 245 8.06 2.22 -8.66
N ARG A 246 7.01 2.99 -9.01
CA ARG A 246 6.57 4.16 -8.26
C ARG A 246 5.23 3.88 -7.58
N HIS A 247 5.24 3.92 -6.26
CA HIS A 247 4.06 3.73 -5.41
C HIS A 247 4.33 4.37 -4.06
N TYR A 248 3.28 4.73 -3.30
CA TYR A 248 3.43 5.43 -2.03
C TYR A 248 4.14 6.79 -2.18
N ALA A 249 4.04 7.42 -3.35
CA ALA A 249 4.81 8.60 -3.66
C ALA A 249 4.06 9.87 -3.19
N PRO A 250 4.72 10.76 -2.43
CA PRO A 250 4.21 12.11 -2.22
C PRO A 250 4.14 12.89 -3.54
N GLN A 251 3.38 13.99 -3.55
CA GLN A 251 3.39 14.95 -4.65
C GLN A 251 4.68 15.78 -4.65
N THR A 252 5.14 16.19 -3.47
CA THR A 252 6.47 16.78 -3.26
C THR A 252 7.54 15.79 -3.71
N ALA A 253 8.56 16.30 -4.40
CA ALA A 253 9.69 15.48 -4.83
C ALA A 253 10.38 14.84 -3.61
N CYS A 254 10.74 13.56 -3.73
CA CYS A 254 11.33 12.81 -2.62
C CYS A 254 12.58 12.08 -3.08
N SER A 255 13.60 12.01 -2.22
CA SER A 255 14.86 11.32 -2.53
C SER A 255 15.41 10.60 -1.30
N LEU A 256 15.81 9.34 -1.49
CA LEU A 256 16.57 8.60 -0.50
C LEU A 256 18.05 8.98 -0.54
N VAL A 257 18.63 9.21 0.63
CA VAL A 257 20.01 9.64 0.82
C VAL A 257 20.65 8.78 1.90
N THR A 258 21.83 8.23 1.66
CA THR A 258 22.54 7.50 2.71
C THR A 258 23.01 8.45 3.80
N PRO A 259 23.12 8.00 5.07
CA PRO A 259 23.55 8.85 6.18
C PRO A 259 24.86 9.62 5.90
N GLU A 260 25.82 8.98 5.22
CA GLU A 260 27.14 9.55 4.90
C GLU A 260 27.07 10.68 3.87
N ARG A 261 26.02 10.69 3.04
CA ARG A 261 25.83 11.66 1.95
C ARG A 261 24.83 12.75 2.28
N LEU A 262 24.23 12.73 3.47
CA LEU A 262 23.15 13.64 3.85
C LEU A 262 23.63 15.09 3.86
N ASP A 263 24.75 15.37 4.52
CA ASP A 263 25.33 16.73 4.61
C ASP A 263 25.73 17.28 3.24
N GLU A 264 26.43 16.47 2.43
CA GLU A 264 26.82 16.85 1.07
C GLU A 264 25.60 17.13 0.18
N THR A 265 24.56 16.29 0.30
CA THR A 265 23.31 16.44 -0.45
C THR A 265 22.59 17.72 -0.03
N LEU A 266 22.48 17.97 1.27
CA LEU A 266 21.87 19.19 1.83
C LEU A 266 22.59 20.44 1.36
N HIS A 267 23.92 20.44 1.35
CA HIS A 267 24.68 21.57 0.83
C HIS A 267 24.39 21.82 -0.66
N ARG A 268 24.36 20.76 -1.47
CA ARG A 268 24.06 20.85 -2.90
C ARG A 268 22.64 21.32 -3.19
N VAL A 269 21.62 20.73 -2.53
CA VAL A 269 20.22 21.13 -2.78
C VAL A 269 19.90 22.49 -2.20
N GLY A 270 20.51 22.87 -1.07
CA GLY A 270 20.33 24.18 -0.43
C GLY A 270 20.91 25.36 -1.21
N GLN A 271 21.71 25.10 -2.27
CA GLN A 271 22.13 26.13 -3.21
C GLN A 271 21.05 26.48 -4.25
N ALA A 272 20.06 25.60 -4.45
CA ALA A 272 19.06 25.71 -5.51
C ALA A 272 17.61 25.74 -5.02
N LEU A 273 17.34 25.20 -3.82
CA LEU A 273 16.02 25.08 -3.23
C LEU A 273 15.94 25.83 -1.90
N GLU A 274 14.75 26.30 -1.55
CA GLU A 274 14.52 27.15 -0.37
C GLU A 274 13.72 26.44 0.72
N LYS A 275 12.99 25.37 0.37
CA LYS A 275 12.07 24.67 1.27
C LYS A 275 12.38 23.18 1.31
N ILE A 276 13.39 22.80 2.07
CA ILE A 276 13.82 21.41 2.25
C ILE A 276 13.21 20.85 3.54
N ALA A 277 12.64 19.66 3.44
CA ALA A 277 12.32 18.82 4.58
C ALA A 277 13.29 17.64 4.66
N VAL A 278 13.66 17.26 5.87
CA VAL A 278 14.50 16.08 6.13
C VAL A 278 13.76 15.11 7.03
N VAL A 279 13.70 13.84 6.62
CA VAL A 279 13.28 12.71 7.45
C VAL A 279 14.54 11.93 7.81
N SER A 280 14.89 11.87 9.09
CA SER A 280 16.14 11.28 9.57
C SER A 280 15.89 10.37 10.77
N ARG A 281 16.76 9.39 11.03
CA ARG A 281 16.71 8.61 12.28
C ARG A 281 17.51 9.27 13.41
N GLY A 282 18.21 10.37 13.13
CA GLY A 282 18.98 11.15 14.08
C GLY A 282 18.39 12.54 14.31
N ASP A 283 18.80 13.17 15.41
CA ASP A 283 18.50 14.57 15.66
C ASP A 283 19.27 15.48 14.68
N ARG A 284 18.70 16.65 14.39
CA ARG A 284 19.34 17.66 13.57
C ARG A 284 20.68 18.07 14.20
N PRO A 285 21.82 17.91 13.50
CA PRO A 285 23.09 18.36 14.03
C PRO A 285 23.08 19.87 14.30
N ALA A 286 23.54 20.30 15.48
CA ALA A 286 23.58 21.74 15.83
C ALA A 286 24.49 22.56 14.90
N SER A 287 25.48 21.91 14.28
CA SER A 287 26.38 22.49 13.27
C SER A 287 25.69 22.76 11.93
N LEU A 288 24.53 22.15 11.67
CA LEU A 288 23.82 22.23 10.40
C LEU A 288 22.93 23.48 10.34
N ALA A 289 23.58 24.62 10.12
CA ALA A 289 22.94 25.92 9.94
C ALA A 289 22.61 26.19 8.46
N THR A 290 21.66 25.43 7.90
CA THR A 290 21.13 25.66 6.55
C THR A 290 19.75 26.30 6.63
N PRO A 291 19.58 27.59 6.24
CA PRO A 291 18.29 28.28 6.30
C PRO A 291 17.18 27.64 5.47
N ALA A 292 17.54 26.94 4.39
CA ALA A 292 16.60 26.24 3.52
C ALA A 292 15.97 24.99 4.17
N ILE A 293 16.49 24.48 5.30
CA ILE A 293 15.90 23.35 6.02
C ILE A 293 14.78 23.89 6.91
N LEU A 294 13.54 23.74 6.44
CA LEU A 294 12.34 24.21 7.12
C LEU A 294 11.71 23.17 8.05
N ALA A 295 11.98 21.89 7.81
CA ALA A 295 11.50 20.80 8.65
C ALA A 295 12.59 19.73 8.83
N TRP A 296 12.70 19.21 10.06
CA TRP A 296 13.51 18.05 10.40
C TRP A 296 12.68 17.11 11.25
N GLU A 297 12.32 15.97 10.67
CA GLU A 297 11.49 14.94 11.29
C GLU A 297 12.38 13.79 11.74
N THR A 298 12.60 13.70 13.05
CA THR A 298 13.33 12.58 13.64
C THR A 298 12.40 11.40 13.82
N MET A 299 12.66 10.34 13.07
CA MET A 299 11.87 9.12 13.06
C MET A 299 12.33 8.14 14.14
N PRO A 300 11.42 7.29 14.66
CA PRO A 300 11.76 6.29 15.66
C PRO A 300 12.87 5.32 15.22
N ALA A 301 13.69 4.90 16.18
CA ALA A 301 14.82 4.01 15.92
C ALA A 301 14.42 2.54 15.64
N SER A 302 13.24 2.10 16.05
CA SER A 302 12.78 0.72 15.80
C SER A 302 12.00 0.64 14.48
N PRO A 303 12.19 -0.40 13.64
CA PRO A 303 11.51 -0.53 12.36
C PRO A 303 9.97 -0.51 12.46
N ALA A 304 9.40 -1.18 13.48
CA ALA A 304 7.95 -1.24 13.66
C ALA A 304 7.35 0.14 13.97
N GLU A 305 7.97 0.91 14.88
CA GLU A 305 7.54 2.27 15.16
C GLU A 305 7.79 3.19 13.96
N TYR A 306 8.91 3.04 13.25
CA TYR A 306 9.15 3.80 12.03
C TYR A 306 8.04 3.58 11.00
N ALA A 307 7.68 2.30 10.73
CA ALA A 307 6.60 1.93 9.83
C ALA A 307 5.26 2.55 10.25
N ARG A 308 4.96 2.55 11.57
CA ARG A 308 3.75 3.15 12.14
C ARG A 308 3.62 4.64 11.84
N HIS A 309 4.74 5.37 11.88
CA HIS A 309 4.79 6.83 11.67
C HIS A 309 5.05 7.24 10.22
N LEU A 310 5.55 6.34 9.37
CA LEU A 310 6.05 6.66 8.03
C LEU A 310 5.05 7.48 7.21
N PHE A 311 3.83 6.97 7.00
CA PHE A 311 2.87 7.67 6.16
C PHE A 311 2.33 8.95 6.79
N ASP A 312 2.21 9.03 8.12
CA ASP A 312 1.80 10.28 8.78
C ASP A 312 2.84 11.39 8.56
N THR A 313 4.12 11.08 8.77
CA THR A 313 5.22 12.01 8.48
C THR A 313 5.21 12.46 7.02
N LEU A 314 5.08 11.52 6.08
CA LEU A 314 5.03 11.88 4.66
C LEU A 314 3.81 12.72 4.30
N HIS A 315 2.62 12.42 4.83
CA HIS A 315 1.41 13.23 4.59
C HIS A 315 1.58 14.66 5.11
N ARG A 316 2.15 14.85 6.31
CA ARG A 316 2.40 16.18 6.88
C ARG A 316 3.38 16.98 6.03
N LEU A 317 4.48 16.37 5.61
CA LEU A 317 5.50 17.03 4.79
C LEU A 317 4.99 17.35 3.37
N ASP A 318 4.23 16.43 2.76
CA ASP A 318 3.65 16.62 1.42
C ASP A 318 2.65 17.80 1.40
N GLN A 319 1.95 18.03 2.51
CA GLN A 319 0.99 19.14 2.66
C GLN A 319 1.65 20.48 3.05
N ALA A 320 2.90 20.46 3.52
CA ALA A 320 3.60 21.65 4.01
C ALA A 320 4.22 22.52 2.89
N GLY A 321 4.15 22.08 1.63
CA GLY A 321 4.60 22.87 0.47
C GLY A 321 6.12 23.00 0.38
N HIS A 322 6.84 21.92 0.75
CA HIS A 322 8.28 21.80 0.54
C HIS A 322 8.63 21.59 -0.94
N ASP A 323 9.81 22.02 -1.34
CA ASP A 323 10.37 21.78 -2.68
C ASP A 323 10.84 20.33 -2.82
N ILE A 324 11.41 19.77 -1.75
CA ILE A 324 11.91 18.40 -1.69
C ILE A 324 11.85 17.84 -0.26
N ILE A 325 11.59 16.53 -0.17
CA ILE A 325 11.76 15.73 1.04
C ILE A 325 13.00 14.85 0.84
N LEU A 326 14.02 15.05 1.67
CA LEU A 326 15.18 14.17 1.74
C LEU A 326 14.95 13.15 2.85
N ILE A 327 15.01 11.87 2.52
CA ILE A 327 14.81 10.78 3.48
C ILE A 327 16.13 10.06 3.67
N GLU A 328 16.59 9.97 4.92
CA GLU A 328 17.72 9.13 5.29
C GLU A 328 17.38 7.66 5.03
N ALA A 329 18.27 6.97 4.30
CA ALA A 329 18.14 5.54 4.06
C ALA A 329 18.19 4.77 5.38
N VAL A 330 17.34 3.76 5.50
CA VAL A 330 17.29 2.87 6.66
C VAL A 330 18.39 1.80 6.58
N PRO A 331 18.74 1.14 7.70
CA PRO A 331 19.72 0.05 7.68
C PRO A 331 19.34 -1.07 6.70
N ASP A 332 20.35 -1.66 6.07
CA ASP A 332 20.21 -2.80 5.16
C ASP A 332 20.22 -4.12 5.95
N ASP A 333 19.14 -4.37 6.70
CA ASP A 333 18.90 -5.63 7.40
C ASP A 333 17.44 -6.08 7.31
N ASP A 334 17.19 -7.36 7.60
CA ASP A 334 15.88 -8.02 7.44
C ASP A 334 14.75 -7.31 8.19
N ALA A 335 15.03 -6.63 9.30
CA ALA A 335 14.01 -5.96 10.10
C ALA A 335 13.51 -4.67 9.43
N TRP A 336 14.29 -4.07 8.53
CA TRP A 336 13.97 -2.81 7.84
C TRP A 336 13.41 -3.01 6.44
N GLN A 337 13.47 -4.21 5.87
CA GLN A 337 13.01 -4.52 4.50
C GLN A 337 11.61 -3.97 4.18
N ALA A 338 10.68 -4.04 5.14
CA ALA A 338 9.33 -3.55 4.94
C ALA A 338 9.26 -2.02 4.81
N VAL A 339 10.08 -1.30 5.58
CA VAL A 339 10.18 0.16 5.51
C VAL A 339 10.95 0.57 4.26
N ASP A 340 12.10 -0.07 3.99
CA ASP A 340 12.91 0.22 2.82
C ASP A 340 12.11 0.04 1.52
N ASP A 341 11.36 -1.05 1.35
CA ASP A 341 10.50 -1.25 0.17
C ASP A 341 9.54 -0.06 -0.07
N ARG A 342 8.95 0.50 0.98
CA ARG A 342 8.06 1.67 0.85
C ARG A 342 8.84 2.93 0.49
N LEU A 343 9.98 3.16 1.11
CA LEU A 343 10.84 4.33 0.87
C LEU A 343 11.40 4.33 -0.56
N GLN A 344 11.90 3.17 -1.03
CA GLN A 344 12.43 3.02 -2.38
C GLN A 344 11.35 3.35 -3.42
N ARG A 345 10.15 2.79 -3.26
CA ARG A 345 9.01 3.05 -4.18
C ARG A 345 8.51 4.50 -4.12
N ALA A 346 8.52 5.10 -2.94
CA ALA A 346 8.12 6.50 -2.75
C ALA A 346 9.09 7.46 -3.45
N CYS A 347 10.38 7.12 -3.48
CA CYS A 347 11.45 7.93 -4.07
C CYS A 347 11.80 7.57 -5.52
N SER A 348 11.20 6.52 -6.08
CA SER A 348 11.42 6.14 -7.47
C SER A 348 10.99 7.26 -8.43
N PRO A 349 11.79 7.56 -9.48
CA PRO A 349 11.42 8.54 -10.49
C PRO A 349 10.06 8.21 -11.13
N GLY A 350 9.22 9.21 -11.33
CA GLY A 350 8.00 9.04 -12.12
C GLY A 350 8.31 8.71 -13.56
N SER A 351 7.47 7.87 -14.17
CA SER A 351 7.33 7.80 -15.62
C SER A 351 6.61 9.05 -16.14
N THR A 352 7.18 10.23 -15.93
CA THR A 352 6.73 11.46 -16.59
C THR A 352 7.77 11.79 -17.63
N GLY A 353 7.32 11.80 -18.90
CA GLY A 353 8.16 11.84 -20.09
C GLY A 353 9.29 12.87 -20.04
N SER A 354 10.40 12.49 -20.67
CA SER A 354 11.56 13.34 -20.89
C SER A 354 11.15 14.78 -21.19
N PRO A 355 11.77 15.79 -20.56
CA PRO A 355 11.63 17.15 -21.05
C PRO A 355 12.13 17.12 -22.49
N SER A 356 11.25 17.45 -23.42
CA SER A 356 11.61 17.63 -24.83
C SER A 356 12.74 18.66 -24.87
N GLY A 357 13.96 18.18 -25.06
CA GLY A 357 15.12 19.03 -25.27
C GLY A 357 14.87 19.85 -26.53
N THR A 358 14.57 21.13 -26.36
CA THR A 358 14.74 22.12 -27.42
C THR A 358 16.23 22.20 -27.72
N LYS A 359 16.59 21.72 -28.91
CA LYS A 359 17.76 22.20 -29.64
C LYS A 359 17.55 23.62 -30.10
#